data_AF-A0A8H9INX4-F1
#
_entry.id   AF-A0A8H9INX4-F1
#
_cell.length_a   1.000
_cell.length_b   1.000
_cell.length_c   1.000
_cell.angle_alpha   90.00
_cell.angle_beta   90.00
_cell.angle_gamma   90.00
#
_symmetry.space_group_name_H-M   'P 1'
#
loop_
_entity.id
_entity.type
_entity.pdbx_description
1 polymer ?
#
loop_
_entity_poly.entity_id
_entity_poly.type
_entity_poly.pdbx_seq_one_letter_code
_entity_poly.pdbx_strand_id
1 'polypeptide(L)'
;MAPATRPVAAMAISVAIVVLVAVIWLGFAAPAGIHPMFYFVLIFLGGGGLSLLFSGVVAVMAGSRVPTTPALDLQFFAGIRRGVLAMALCAIVMDGLGVLLMLAIAGGRGTGIPVDTAVSTVVFAAAAVTVACVVIASVVLRRVLPTG
;
A
#
# COMPACT_ATOMS: atom_id res chain seq x y z
N MET A 1 14.69 16.54 13.67
CA MET A 1 13.64 15.69 13.08
C MET A 1 12.67 16.60 12.35
N ALA A 2 12.45 16.44 11.06
CA ALA A 2 11.40 17.24 10.41
C ALA A 2 10.03 16.80 10.96
N PRO A 3 9.18 17.71 11.44
CA PRO A 3 7.97 17.38 12.20
C PRO A 3 6.96 16.50 11.44
N ALA A 4 7.07 16.44 10.11
CA ALA A 4 6.13 15.73 9.23
C ALA A 4 6.44 14.24 9.00
N THR A 5 7.62 13.70 9.36
CA THR A 5 7.94 12.28 9.05
C THR A 5 7.25 11.28 9.98
N ARG A 6 7.11 11.62 11.27
CA ARG A 6 6.38 10.81 12.27
C ARG A 6 4.90 10.60 11.95
N PRO A 7 4.09 11.64 11.66
CA PRO A 7 2.67 11.44 11.37
C PRO A 7 2.45 10.66 10.06
N VAL A 8 3.29 10.88 9.05
CA VAL A 8 3.22 10.13 7.78
C VAL A 8 3.54 8.66 7.99
N ALA A 9 4.57 8.35 8.77
CA ALA A 9 4.91 6.97 9.11
C ALA A 9 3.77 6.28 9.88
N ALA A 10 3.21 6.95 10.89
CA ALA A 10 2.10 6.42 11.67
C ALA A 10 0.85 6.15 10.81
N MET A 11 0.50 7.09 9.92
CA MET A 11 -0.59 6.94 8.96
C MET A 11 -0.35 5.76 8.00
N ALA A 12 0.82 5.69 7.38
CA ALA A 12 1.14 4.62 6.42
C ALA A 12 1.09 3.24 7.09
N ILE A 13 1.66 3.11 8.29
CA ILE A 13 1.67 1.85 9.03
C ILE A 13 0.25 1.47 9.48
N SER A 14 -0.51 2.40 10.06
CA SER A 14 -1.87 2.10 10.54
C SER A 14 -2.81 1.68 9.41
N VAL A 15 -2.78 2.41 8.29
CA VAL A 15 -3.59 2.08 7.10
C VAL A 15 -3.16 0.76 6.50
N ALA A 16 -1.86 0.49 6.38
CA ALA A 16 -1.37 -0.79 5.89
C ALA A 16 -1.85 -1.95 6.76
N ILE A 17 -1.81 -1.82 8.09
CA ILE A 17 -2.31 -2.85 9.01
C ILE A 17 -3.81 -3.08 8.80
N VAL A 18 -4.61 -2.01 8.72
CA VAL A 18 -6.06 -2.12 8.50
C VAL A 18 -6.36 -2.84 7.18
N VAL A 19 -5.66 -2.49 6.10
CA VAL A 19 -5.83 -3.12 4.79
C VAL A 19 -5.44 -4.59 4.83
N LEU A 20 -4.31 -4.94 5.46
CA LEU A 20 -3.88 -6.34 5.59
C LEU A 20 -4.86 -7.16 6.42
N VAL A 21 -5.38 -6.62 7.53
CA VAL A 21 -6.40 -7.27 8.34
C VAL A 21 -7.68 -7.50 7.53
N ALA A 22 -8.12 -6.50 6.77
CA ALA A 22 -9.30 -6.62 5.90
C ALA A 22 -9.10 -7.70 4.83
N VAL A 23 -7.93 -7.73 4.17
CA VAL A 23 -7.59 -8.74 3.15
C VAL A 23 -7.57 -10.16 3.74
N ILE A 24 -6.95 -10.34 4.91
CA ILE A 24 -6.90 -11.62 5.61
C ILE A 24 -8.31 -12.07 6.01
N TRP A 25 -9.10 -11.16 6.58
CA TRP A 25 -10.48 -11.45 6.97
C TRP A 25 -11.34 -11.85 5.76
N LEU A 26 -11.23 -11.15 4.64
CA LEU A 26 -11.90 -11.51 3.39
C LEU A 26 -11.48 -12.88 2.85
N GLY A 27 -10.21 -13.25 3.02
CA GLY A 27 -9.72 -14.58 2.67
C GLY A 27 -10.37 -15.70 3.48
N PHE A 28 -10.57 -15.48 4.79
CA PHE A 28 -11.26 -16.44 5.67
C PHE A 28 -12.78 -16.45 5.49
N ALA A 29 -13.37 -15.30 5.18
CA ALA A 29 -14.81 -15.15 4.96
C ALA A 29 -15.25 -15.59 3.55
N ALA A 30 -14.31 -15.93 2.67
CA ALA A 30 -14.60 -16.32 1.29
C ALA A 30 -15.46 -17.61 1.25
N PRO A 31 -16.62 -17.59 0.58
CA PRO A 31 -17.48 -18.77 0.50
C PRO A 31 -16.83 -19.89 -0.34
N ALA A 32 -17.10 -21.13 0.03
CA ALA A 32 -16.69 -22.30 -0.76
C ALA A 32 -17.33 -22.22 -2.17
N GLY A 33 -16.50 -22.29 -3.22
CA GLY A 33 -16.95 -22.15 -4.60
C GLY A 33 -16.85 -20.73 -5.17
N ILE A 34 -16.24 -19.77 -4.46
CA ILE A 34 -15.85 -18.49 -5.04
C ILE A 34 -14.82 -18.68 -6.16
N HIS A 35 -14.84 -17.78 -7.14
CA HIS A 35 -13.90 -17.84 -8.27
C HIS A 35 -12.43 -17.80 -7.77
N PRO A 36 -11.54 -18.72 -8.21
CA PRO A 36 -10.16 -18.80 -7.70
C PRO A 36 -9.36 -17.51 -7.85
N MET A 37 -9.67 -16.71 -8.88
CA MET A 37 -9.07 -15.39 -9.09
C MET A 37 -9.34 -14.39 -7.97
N PHE A 38 -10.31 -14.63 -7.10
CA PHE A 38 -10.54 -13.82 -5.91
C PHE A 38 -9.31 -13.81 -4.98
N TYR A 39 -8.60 -14.93 -4.83
CA TYR A 39 -7.38 -14.96 -4.04
C TYR A 39 -6.25 -14.14 -4.68
N PHE A 40 -6.21 -14.07 -6.02
CA PHE A 40 -5.27 -13.17 -6.70
C PHE A 40 -5.61 -11.70 -6.44
N VAL A 41 -6.89 -11.32 -6.42
CA VAL A 41 -7.32 -9.97 -6.00
C VAL A 41 -6.77 -9.65 -4.61
N LEU A 42 -6.93 -10.57 -3.66
CA LEU A 42 -6.43 -10.42 -2.28
C LEU A 42 -4.90 -10.30 -2.22
N ILE A 43 -4.17 -11.10 -3.01
CA ILE A 43 -2.70 -11.01 -3.11
C ILE A 43 -2.27 -9.65 -3.65
N PHE A 44 -2.96 -9.15 -4.69
CA PHE A 44 -2.66 -7.85 -5.27
C PHE A 44 -2.90 -6.70 -4.28
N LEU A 45 -4.07 -6.67 -3.62
CA LEU A 45 -4.34 -5.69 -2.54
C LEU A 45 -3.36 -5.82 -1.37
N GLY A 46 -3.04 -7.05 -0.97
CA GLY A 46 -2.06 -7.31 0.08
C GLY A 46 -0.67 -6.79 -0.28
N GLY A 47 -0.26 -6.91 -1.54
CA GLY A 47 0.96 -6.30 -2.07
C GLY A 47 0.95 -4.77 -2.02
N GLY A 48 -0.19 -4.14 -2.31
CA GLY A 48 -0.39 -2.69 -2.11
C GLY A 48 -0.21 -2.27 -0.65
N GLY A 49 -0.89 -2.99 0.26
CA GLY A 49 -0.77 -2.78 1.71
C GLY A 49 0.67 -2.96 2.24
N LEU A 50 1.36 -4.02 1.82
CA LEU A 50 2.77 -4.25 2.18
C LEU A 50 3.69 -3.14 1.66
N SER A 51 3.48 -2.68 0.43
CA SER A 51 4.27 -1.57 -0.15
C SER A 51 4.10 -0.29 0.67
N LEU A 52 2.87 0.00 1.12
CA LEU A 52 2.59 1.11 2.03
C LEU A 52 3.25 0.92 3.41
N LEU A 53 3.21 -0.30 3.96
CA LEU A 53 3.89 -0.65 5.21
C LEU A 53 5.40 -0.37 5.12
N PHE A 54 6.06 -0.87 4.07
CA PHE A 54 7.49 -0.64 3.85
C PHE A 54 7.81 0.85 3.70
N SER A 55 6.97 1.60 3.00
CA SER A 55 7.10 3.07 2.89
C SER A 55 7.06 3.74 4.28
N GLY A 56 6.13 3.32 5.14
CA GLY A 56 6.04 3.78 6.53
C GLY A 56 7.27 3.44 7.37
N VAL A 57 7.78 2.21 7.26
CA VAL A 57 9.00 1.78 7.97
C VAL A 57 10.22 2.58 7.51
N VAL A 58 10.37 2.81 6.20
CA VAL A 58 11.44 3.65 5.65
C VAL A 58 11.35 5.09 6.18
N ALA A 59 10.14 5.64 6.32
CA ALA A 59 9.93 6.96 6.92
C ALA A 59 10.36 7.02 8.40
N VAL A 60 10.12 5.96 9.18
CA VAL A 60 10.63 5.85 10.56
C VAL A 60 12.15 5.83 10.56
N MET A 61 12.76 4.96 9.74
CA MET A 61 14.22 4.84 9.64
C MET A 61 14.91 6.14 9.22
N ALA A 62 14.31 6.88 8.28
CA ALA A 62 14.78 8.19 7.87
C ALA A 62 14.76 9.20 9.03
N GLY A 63 13.72 9.13 9.88
CA GLY A 63 13.56 10.00 11.03
C GLY A 63 14.49 9.68 12.21
N SER A 64 14.91 8.43 12.36
CA SER A 64 15.77 7.97 13.47
C SER A 64 17.27 7.98 13.14
N ARG A 65 17.66 8.37 11.92
CA ARG A 65 19.07 8.37 11.51
C ARG A 65 19.88 9.43 12.25
N VAL A 66 21.02 9.04 12.80
CA VAL A 66 22.03 9.94 13.37
C VAL A 66 22.86 10.51 12.21
N PRO A 67 23.02 11.85 12.10
CA PRO A 67 23.85 12.46 11.07
C PRO A 67 25.28 11.92 11.12
N THR A 68 25.86 11.64 9.95
CA THR A 68 27.24 11.14 9.84
C THR A 68 28.11 12.15 9.10
N THR A 69 28.21 12.05 7.77
CA THR A 69 28.84 13.05 6.93
C THR A 69 27.86 13.59 5.89
N PRO A 70 27.92 14.89 5.54
CA PRO A 70 26.95 15.51 4.64
C PRO A 70 26.85 14.83 3.28
N ALA A 71 27.96 14.31 2.75
CA ALA A 71 27.97 13.57 1.48
C ALA A 71 27.24 12.22 1.56
N LEU A 72 27.45 11.44 2.64
CA LEU A 72 26.77 10.17 2.87
C LEU A 72 25.29 10.34 3.23
N ASP A 73 24.96 11.47 3.87
CA ASP A 73 23.57 11.82 4.19
C ASP A 73 22.77 12.17 2.93
N LEU A 74 23.34 12.94 2.00
CA LEU A 74 22.68 13.27 0.73
C LEU A 74 22.43 12.04 -0.14
N GLN A 75 23.41 11.13 -0.27
CA GLN A 75 23.24 9.90 -1.06
C GLN A 75 22.14 8.99 -0.48
N PHE A 76 22.10 8.86 0.85
CA PHE A 76 21.08 8.08 1.53
C PHE A 76 19.68 8.66 1.34
N PHE A 77 19.50 9.97 1.53
CA PHE A 77 18.19 10.60 1.34
C PHE A 77 17.73 10.57 -0.12
N ALA A 78 18.64 10.65 -1.09
CA ALA A 78 18.33 10.42 -2.49
C ALA A 78 17.86 8.97 -2.74
N GLY A 79 18.53 7.99 -2.12
CA GLY A 79 18.12 6.59 -2.14
C GLY A 79 16.72 6.37 -1.55
N ILE A 80 16.44 6.97 -0.39
CA ILE A 80 15.12 6.93 0.25
C ILE A 80 14.04 7.50 -0.66
N ARG A 81 14.26 8.67 -1.28
CA ARG A 81 13.27 9.26 -2.20
C ARG A 81 12.94 8.34 -3.37
N ARG A 82 13.97 7.71 -3.96
CA ARG A 82 13.79 6.76 -5.07
C ARG A 82 13.07 5.50 -4.60
N GLY A 83 13.45 4.95 -3.44
CA GLY A 83 12.80 3.79 -2.85
C GLY A 83 11.33 4.02 -2.53
N VAL A 84 11.00 5.14 -1.88
CA VAL A 84 9.63 5.53 -1.55
C VAL A 84 8.79 5.75 -2.81
N LEU A 85 9.35 6.36 -3.86
CA LEU A 85 8.68 6.47 -5.15
C LEU A 85 8.42 5.10 -5.80
N ALA A 86 9.41 4.21 -5.78
CA ALA A 86 9.28 2.87 -6.33
C ALA A 86 8.21 2.05 -5.60
N MET A 87 8.21 2.08 -4.26
CA MET A 87 7.17 1.44 -3.44
C MET A 87 5.79 2.05 -3.70
N ALA A 88 5.73 3.36 -3.92
CA ALA A 88 4.49 4.02 -4.24
C ALA A 88 3.91 3.59 -5.59
N LEU A 89 4.75 3.53 -6.63
CA LEU A 89 4.36 3.02 -7.93
C LEU A 89 3.97 1.55 -7.87
N CYS A 90 4.70 0.74 -7.11
CA CYS A 90 4.39 -0.67 -6.89
C CYS A 90 2.98 -0.83 -6.30
N ALA A 91 2.65 -0.08 -5.24
CA ALA A 91 1.33 -0.14 -4.61
C ALA A 91 0.21 0.22 -5.61
N ILE A 92 0.38 1.29 -6.38
CA ILE A 92 -0.61 1.73 -7.37
C ILE A 92 -0.84 0.66 -8.44
N VAL A 93 0.23 0.04 -8.94
CA VAL A 93 0.12 -1.04 -9.94
C VAL A 93 -0.56 -2.27 -9.34
N MET A 94 -0.16 -2.68 -8.14
CA MET A 94 -0.74 -3.83 -7.46
C MET A 94 -2.23 -3.63 -7.16
N ASP A 95 -2.61 -2.50 -6.56
CA ASP A 95 -4.02 -2.17 -6.29
C ASP A 95 -4.83 -2.05 -7.58
N GLY A 96 -4.27 -1.42 -8.62
CA GLY A 96 -4.90 -1.30 -9.93
C GLY A 96 -5.18 -2.66 -10.57
N LEU A 97 -4.22 -3.59 -10.52
CA LEU A 97 -4.41 -4.97 -11.00
C LEU A 97 -5.46 -5.71 -10.17
N GLY A 98 -5.45 -5.57 -8.84
CA GLY A 98 -6.45 -6.16 -7.95
C GLY A 98 -7.88 -5.68 -8.27
N VAL A 99 -8.05 -4.37 -8.49
CA VAL A 99 -9.33 -3.75 -8.89
C VAL A 99 -9.80 -4.26 -10.25
N LEU A 100 -8.92 -4.33 -11.25
CA LEU A 100 -9.26 -4.84 -12.58
C LEU A 100 -9.67 -6.32 -12.54
N LEU A 101 -8.95 -7.14 -11.78
CA LEU A 101 -9.28 -8.54 -11.54
C LEU A 101 -10.63 -8.69 -10.85
N MET A 102 -10.90 -7.86 -9.83
CA MET A 102 -12.16 -7.85 -9.11
C MET A 102 -13.34 -7.54 -10.06
N LEU A 103 -13.19 -6.51 -10.91
CA LEU A 103 -14.20 -6.16 -11.92
C LEU A 103 -14.41 -7.30 -12.94
N ALA A 104 -13.35 -8.02 -13.31
CA ALA A 104 -13.45 -9.13 -14.24
C ALA A 104 -14.30 -10.29 -13.69
N ILE A 105 -14.25 -10.54 -12.38
CA ILE A 105 -14.94 -11.67 -11.73
C ILE A 105 -16.23 -11.29 -11.01
N ALA A 106 -16.47 -10.00 -10.73
CA ALA A 106 -17.62 -9.54 -9.94
C ALA A 106 -18.98 -10.01 -10.50
N GLY A 107 -19.11 -10.06 -11.83
CA GLY A 107 -20.32 -10.53 -12.51
C GLY A 107 -20.52 -12.05 -12.55
N GLY A 108 -19.69 -12.84 -11.88
CA GLY A 108 -19.78 -14.31 -11.92
C GLY A 108 -19.44 -14.91 -13.29
N ARG A 109 -18.62 -14.23 -14.10
CA ARG A 109 -18.14 -14.78 -15.39
C ARG A 109 -17.35 -16.06 -15.13
N GLY A 110 -17.97 -17.22 -15.40
CA GLY A 110 -17.43 -18.56 -15.11
C GLY A 110 -18.46 -19.45 -14.39
N THR A 111 -17.98 -20.49 -13.69
CA THR A 111 -18.82 -21.42 -12.90
C THR A 111 -18.88 -21.07 -11.40
N GLY A 112 -18.32 -19.93 -10.99
CA GLY A 112 -18.20 -19.53 -9.59
C GLY A 112 -19.38 -18.70 -9.07
N ILE A 113 -19.56 -18.69 -7.74
CA ILE A 113 -20.53 -17.81 -7.07
C ILE A 113 -20.12 -16.35 -7.31
N PRO A 114 -21.06 -15.46 -7.71
CA PRO A 114 -20.78 -14.04 -7.90
C PRO A 114 -20.29 -13.41 -6.59
N VAL A 115 -19.41 -12.41 -6.72
CA VAL A 115 -18.85 -11.76 -5.53
C VAL A 115 -19.88 -10.79 -4.95
N ASP A 116 -20.09 -10.86 -3.64
CA ASP A 116 -21.02 -9.98 -2.93
C ASP A 116 -20.60 -8.50 -3.08
N THR A 117 -21.62 -7.65 -3.23
CA THR A 117 -21.51 -6.19 -3.26
C THR A 117 -20.83 -5.62 -2.02
N ALA A 118 -21.02 -6.23 -0.84
CA ALA A 118 -20.32 -5.81 0.37
C ALA A 118 -18.80 -6.06 0.26
N VAL A 119 -18.41 -7.24 -0.22
CA VAL A 119 -17.01 -7.62 -0.44
C VAL A 119 -16.35 -6.71 -1.47
N SER A 120 -17.02 -6.45 -2.59
CA SER A 120 -16.50 -5.56 -3.63
C SER A 120 -16.29 -4.14 -3.11
N THR A 121 -17.22 -3.63 -2.30
CA THR A 121 -17.10 -2.32 -1.65
C THR A 121 -15.87 -2.25 -0.74
N VAL A 122 -15.61 -3.28 0.07
CA VAL A 122 -14.41 -3.34 0.93
C VAL A 122 -13.14 -3.35 0.10
N VAL A 123 -13.08 -4.13 -0.99
CA VAL A 123 -11.92 -4.19 -1.89
C VAL A 123 -11.64 -2.83 -2.54
N PHE A 124 -12.67 -2.18 -3.10
CA PHE A 124 -12.48 -0.86 -3.73
C PHE A 124 -12.11 0.22 -2.71
N ALA A 125 -12.71 0.21 -1.51
CA ALA A 125 -12.37 1.13 -0.44
C ALA A 125 -10.92 0.94 0.02
N ALA A 126 -10.49 -0.31 0.24
CA ALA A 126 -9.12 -0.63 0.63
C ALA A 126 -8.10 -0.16 -0.42
N ALA A 127 -8.36 -0.42 -1.71
CA ALA A 127 -7.50 0.04 -2.80
C ALA A 127 -7.44 1.59 -2.86
N ALA A 128 -8.59 2.28 -2.80
CA ALA A 128 -8.64 3.73 -2.85
C ALA A 128 -7.88 4.38 -1.68
N VAL A 129 -8.09 3.88 -0.46
CA VAL A 129 -7.42 4.38 0.74
C VAL A 129 -5.91 4.12 0.68
N THR A 130 -5.50 2.93 0.22
CA THR A 130 -4.08 2.58 0.07
C THR A 130 -3.40 3.50 -0.93
N VAL A 131 -3.96 3.67 -2.13
CA VAL A 131 -3.44 4.57 -3.18
C VAL A 131 -3.36 6.01 -2.66
N ALA A 132 -4.40 6.53 -2.02
CA ALA A 132 -4.39 7.88 -1.47
C ALA A 132 -3.27 8.06 -0.44
N CYS A 133 -3.13 7.11 0.50
CA CYS A 133 -2.11 7.16 1.55
C CYS A 133 -0.69 7.06 0.97
N VAL A 134 -0.49 6.19 -0.01
CA VAL A 134 0.78 6.01 -0.72
C VAL A 134 1.21 7.30 -1.43
N VAL A 135 0.28 7.96 -2.14
CA VAL A 135 0.55 9.21 -2.85
C VAL A 135 0.89 10.32 -1.85
N ILE A 136 0.11 10.46 -0.78
CA ILE A 136 0.36 11.45 0.29
C ILE A 136 1.73 11.20 0.91
N ALA A 137 2.02 9.96 1.32
CA ALA A 137 3.30 9.61 1.94
C ALA A 137 4.48 9.91 1.01
N SER A 138 4.38 9.54 -0.26
CA SER A 138 5.41 9.79 -1.27
C SER A 138 5.67 11.29 -1.48
N VAL A 139 4.61 12.09 -1.62
CA VAL A 139 4.72 13.54 -1.81
C VAL A 139 5.30 14.21 -0.57
N VAL A 140 4.81 13.88 0.62
CA VAL A 140 5.26 14.51 1.87
C VAL A 140 6.71 14.14 2.17
N LEU A 141 7.11 12.86 2.08
CA LEU A 141 8.50 12.47 2.30
C LEU A 141 9.44 13.16 1.32
N ARG A 142 9.09 13.25 0.04
CA ARG A 142 9.94 13.90 -0.96
C ARG A 142 10.09 15.41 -0.73
N ARG A 143 9.08 16.07 -0.16
CA ARG A 143 9.15 17.51 0.17
C ARG A 143 9.93 17.78 1.45
N VAL A 144 9.88 16.86 2.41
CA VAL A 144 10.42 17.07 3.75
C VAL A 144 11.89 16.64 3.86
N LEU A 145 12.32 15.69 3.04
CA LEU A 145 13.72 15.27 3.03
C LEU A 145 14.63 16.40 2.50
N PRO A 146 15.90 16.46 2.93
CA PRO A 146 16.87 17.45 2.43
C PRO A 146 17.18 17.20 0.95
N THR A 147 17.02 18.24 0.12
CA THR A 147 17.65 18.35 -1.20
C THR A 147 18.88 19.22 -0.99
N GLY A 148 20.04 18.79 -1.51
CA GLY A 148 21.30 19.53 -1.38
C GLY A 148 21.19 20.98 -1.82
#